data_AF-A0A9P3PCS3-F1
#
_entry.id   AF-A0A9P3PCS3-F1
#
_cell.length_a   1.000
_cell.length_b   1.000
_cell.length_c   1.000
_cell.angle_alpha   90.00
_cell.angle_beta   90.00
_cell.angle_gamma   90.00
#
_symmetry.space_group_name_H-M   'P 1'
#
loop_
_entity.id
_entity.type
_entity.pdbx_description
1 polymer ?
#
loop_
_entity_poly.entity_id
_entity_poly.type
_entity_poly.pdbx_seq_one_letter_code
_entity_poly.pdbx_strand_id
1 'polypeptide(L)'
;MVISRVPSCRPRLMEVWAVIYDPGLFPDDHSSMNVLFNSSTRRVSPASSDSIVGKMPVVHLSDGYSLATPGLDPPIAYNISHDNGLVVMAFAPGTHNPPAFSIGIDVMKVRIPGRDTVASFVNSVGDQLTPLEYRSLFAGISQDETLRRFFWIWTMKEAYTKALGLGLGFDFRRVEYDIEANVVRVDNQVPGGWRFSKFVVNIEEDVYEGVVAEYLGGLETEIVHESAARDWSITYDAVEFVEKAIHDLRQE
;
A
#
# COMPACT_ATOMS: atom_id res chain seq x y z
N MET A 1 -13.46 -7.26 -17.27
CA MET A 1 -13.78 -6.46 -16.06
C MET A 1 -14.71 -5.33 -16.48
N VAL A 2 -15.96 -5.68 -16.76
CA VAL A 2 -17.05 -4.73 -16.73
C VAL A 2 -17.45 -4.66 -15.26
N ILE A 3 -17.16 -3.55 -14.59
CA ILE A 3 -17.72 -3.30 -13.26
C ILE A 3 -19.22 -3.20 -13.44
N SER A 4 -19.91 -4.32 -13.23
CA SER A 4 -21.34 -4.42 -13.40
C SER A 4 -21.99 -3.45 -12.42
N ARG A 5 -22.90 -2.62 -12.95
CA ARG A 5 -23.65 -1.63 -12.19
C ARG A 5 -24.42 -2.33 -11.07
N VAL A 6 -23.91 -2.25 -9.84
CA VAL A 6 -24.71 -2.54 -8.66
C VAL A 6 -25.57 -1.30 -8.38
N PRO A 7 -26.91 -1.41 -8.35
CA PRO A 7 -27.76 -0.29 -8.04
C PRO A 7 -27.78 -0.01 -6.52
N SER A 8 -27.73 1.29 -6.20
CA SER A 8 -28.18 1.96 -4.96
C SER A 8 -27.13 2.48 -3.95
N CYS A 9 -27.15 3.81 -3.85
CA CYS A 9 -27.06 4.68 -2.67
C CYS A 9 -26.00 4.39 -1.59
N ARG A 10 -24.76 4.76 -1.88
CA ARG A 10 -23.85 5.64 -1.10
C ARG A 10 -22.67 5.98 -2.03
N PRO A 11 -22.06 7.19 -1.98
CA PRO A 11 -20.78 7.37 -2.66
C PRO A 11 -19.83 6.34 -2.04
N ARG A 12 -19.38 5.36 -2.81
CA ARG A 12 -18.48 4.33 -2.28
C ARG A 12 -17.19 5.02 -1.89
N LEU A 13 -16.89 4.95 -0.60
CA LEU A 13 -15.64 5.37 0.00
C LEU A 13 -14.50 4.53 -0.58
N MET A 14 -13.27 4.99 -0.44
CA MET A 14 -12.06 4.20 -0.70
C MET A 14 -12.19 2.78 -0.11
N GLU A 15 -11.74 1.78 -0.86
CA GLU A 15 -11.68 0.38 -0.44
C GLU A 15 -10.23 -0.13 -0.53
N VAL A 16 -9.85 -1.02 0.38
CA VAL A 16 -8.54 -1.70 0.37
C VAL A 16 -8.74 -3.21 0.33
N TRP A 17 -8.08 -3.86 -0.62
CA TRP A 17 -7.96 -5.31 -0.69
C TRP A 17 -6.58 -5.76 -0.22
N ALA A 18 -6.54 -6.65 0.76
CA ALA A 18 -5.35 -7.30 1.27
C ALA A 18 -5.35 -8.76 0.84
N VAL A 19 -4.31 -9.20 0.13
CA VAL A 19 -4.16 -10.57 -0.38
C VAL A 19 -2.95 -11.22 0.29
N ILE A 20 -3.21 -12.29 1.03
CA ILE A 20 -2.20 -13.02 1.81
C ILE A 20 -1.70 -14.21 1.02
N TYR A 21 -0.39 -14.42 0.97
CA TYR A 21 0.23 -15.59 0.34
C TYR A 21 1.43 -16.10 1.16
N ASP A 22 1.78 -17.37 1.00
CA ASP A 22 2.99 -17.95 1.59
C ASP A 22 4.22 -17.62 0.73
N PRO A 23 5.15 -16.77 1.21
CA PRO A 23 6.35 -16.43 0.47
C PRO A 23 7.33 -17.62 0.34
N GLY A 24 7.25 -18.62 1.22
CA GLY A 24 8.06 -19.84 1.15
C GLY A 24 7.76 -20.71 -0.07
N LEU A 25 6.61 -20.49 -0.73
CA LEU A 25 6.28 -21.11 -2.01
C LEU A 25 7.04 -20.47 -3.20
N PHE A 26 7.70 -19.33 -2.99
CA PHE A 26 8.47 -18.59 -4.01
C PHE A 26 9.90 -18.27 -3.51
N PRO A 27 10.78 -19.29 -3.37
CA PRO A 27 12.08 -19.13 -2.73
C PRO A 27 13.14 -18.39 -3.56
N ASP A 28 12.88 -18.10 -4.84
CA ASP A 28 13.87 -17.47 -5.73
C ASP A 28 13.67 -15.94 -5.85
N ASP A 29 14.79 -15.22 -5.73
CA ASP A 29 14.92 -13.77 -5.95
C ASP A 29 14.63 -13.42 -7.42
N HIS A 30 13.36 -13.32 -7.76
CA HIS A 30 12.90 -13.00 -9.09
C HIS A 30 12.05 -11.75 -9.04
N SER A 31 12.73 -10.62 -9.17
CA SER A 31 12.18 -9.27 -9.33
C SER A 31 11.26 -9.08 -10.54
N SER A 32 10.85 -10.13 -11.24
CA SER A 32 9.84 -10.10 -12.30
C SER A 32 9.48 -11.53 -12.73
N MET A 33 8.51 -12.17 -12.10
CA MET A 33 7.92 -13.41 -12.63
C MET A 33 6.42 -13.27 -12.81
N ASN A 34 5.97 -13.52 -14.04
CA ASN A 34 4.57 -13.85 -14.30
C ASN A 34 4.29 -15.21 -13.68
N VAL A 35 3.14 -15.32 -13.03
CA VAL A 35 2.74 -16.49 -12.26
C VAL A 35 1.65 -17.26 -13.03
N LEU A 36 1.87 -18.55 -13.27
CA LEU A 36 0.87 -19.45 -13.84
C LEU A 36 0.13 -20.17 -12.72
N PHE A 37 -1.21 -20.03 -12.70
CA PHE A 37 -2.07 -20.79 -11.80
C PHE A 37 -2.63 -22.02 -12.52
N ASN A 38 -2.29 -23.22 -12.04
CA ASN A 38 -2.85 -24.46 -12.57
C ASN A 38 -4.13 -24.85 -11.82
N SER A 39 -5.28 -24.61 -12.44
CA SER A 39 -6.60 -24.87 -11.84
C SER A 39 -6.88 -26.34 -11.53
N SER A 40 -6.16 -27.28 -12.15
CA SER A 40 -6.35 -28.72 -11.92
C SER A 40 -5.54 -29.23 -10.73
N THR A 41 -4.39 -28.61 -10.45
CA THR A 41 -3.46 -29.05 -9.40
C THR A 41 -3.39 -28.11 -8.19
N ARG A 42 -4.07 -26.95 -8.26
CA ARG A 42 -4.03 -25.88 -7.23
C ARG A 42 -2.60 -25.48 -6.86
N ARG A 43 -1.71 -25.49 -7.86
CA ARG A 43 -0.31 -25.08 -7.69
C ARG A 43 -0.03 -23.84 -8.50
N VAL A 44 0.78 -23.00 -7.88
CA VAL A 44 1.33 -21.79 -8.47
C VAL A 44 2.73 -22.11 -9.01
N SER A 45 2.99 -21.80 -10.28
CA SER A 45 4.27 -22.10 -10.93
C SER A 45 4.81 -20.89 -11.70
N PRO A 46 6.14 -20.76 -11.85
CA PRO A 46 6.76 -19.81 -12.77
C PRO A 46 6.24 -19.94 -14.21
N ALA A 47 5.89 -18.82 -14.84
CA ALA A 47 5.50 -18.80 -16.25
C ALA A 47 6.64 -18.32 -17.16
N SER A 48 6.98 -19.10 -18.20
CA SER A 48 7.82 -18.62 -19.30
C SER A 48 7.01 -17.74 -20.25
N SER A 49 7.67 -16.76 -20.87
CA SER A 49 7.12 -15.64 -21.64
C SER A 49 6.19 -15.98 -22.81
N ASP A 50 6.11 -17.25 -23.21
CA ASP A 50 5.62 -17.64 -24.54
C ASP A 50 4.19 -18.23 -24.57
N SER A 51 3.45 -18.22 -23.45
CA SER A 51 2.11 -18.87 -23.40
C SER A 51 0.93 -18.00 -22.91
N ILE A 52 1.07 -16.67 -22.85
CA ILE A 52 -0.02 -15.79 -22.37
C ILE A 52 -0.83 -15.20 -23.54
N VAL A 53 -2.03 -15.75 -23.76
CA VAL A 53 -3.12 -15.09 -24.52
C VAL A 53 -3.85 -14.16 -23.54
N GLY A 54 -3.68 -12.85 -23.73
CA GLY A 54 -4.31 -11.81 -22.90
C GLY A 54 -3.32 -11.07 -22.00
N LYS A 55 -2.52 -10.17 -22.59
CA LYS A 55 -1.73 -9.21 -21.82
C LYS A 55 -2.66 -8.13 -21.26
N MET A 56 -3.02 -8.21 -19.98
CA MET A 56 -3.18 -6.98 -19.20
C MET A 56 -1.76 -6.52 -18.89
N PRO A 57 -1.34 -5.32 -19.33
CA PRO A 57 0.00 -4.84 -19.02
C PRO A 57 0.06 -4.57 -17.51
N VAL A 58 0.50 -5.56 -16.74
CA VAL A 58 1.06 -5.32 -15.41
C VAL A 58 2.42 -4.69 -15.70
N VAL A 59 2.41 -3.38 -15.90
CA VAL A 59 3.63 -2.61 -15.98
C VAL A 59 4.22 -2.63 -14.58
N HIS A 60 5.42 -3.19 -14.45
CA HIS A 60 6.29 -2.93 -13.32
C HIS A 60 6.54 -1.41 -13.31
N LEU A 61 5.75 -0.67 -12.52
CA LEU A 61 6.01 0.74 -12.31
C LEU A 61 6.96 0.82 -11.13
N SER A 62 8.25 0.79 -11.46
CA SER A 62 9.35 1.25 -10.60
C SER A 62 9.19 2.73 -10.17
N ASP A 63 8.10 3.40 -10.59
CA ASP A 63 7.95 4.85 -10.60
C ASP A 63 6.66 5.36 -9.93
N GLY A 64 6.01 4.61 -9.04
CA GLY A 64 5.03 5.16 -8.09
C GLY A 64 3.76 5.81 -8.66
N TYR A 65 3.37 5.55 -9.91
CA TYR A 65 2.14 6.11 -10.48
C TYR A 65 0.89 5.36 -10.02
N SER A 66 -0.18 6.09 -9.68
CA SER A 66 -1.53 5.51 -9.59
C SER A 66 -2.12 5.35 -10.97
N LEU A 67 -2.81 4.23 -11.18
CA LEU A 67 -3.33 3.85 -12.48
C LEU A 67 -4.80 4.23 -12.58
N ALA A 68 -5.14 4.91 -13.67
CA ALA A 68 -6.52 5.20 -14.05
C ALA A 68 -7.09 4.08 -14.91
N THR A 69 -8.42 3.95 -14.91
CA THR A 69 -9.17 3.04 -15.79
C THR A 69 -9.85 3.84 -16.91
N PRO A 70 -9.24 3.95 -18.11
CA PRO A 70 -9.84 4.69 -19.22
C PRO A 70 -11.17 4.06 -19.63
N GLY A 71 -12.21 4.88 -19.82
CA GLY A 71 -13.53 4.42 -20.28
C GLY A 71 -14.52 4.03 -19.17
N LEU A 72 -14.15 4.13 -17.90
CA LEU A 72 -15.10 4.08 -16.78
C LEU A 72 -15.58 5.50 -16.41
N ASP A 73 -16.87 5.62 -16.10
CA ASP A 73 -17.48 6.85 -15.60
C ASP A 73 -18.26 6.56 -14.29
N PRO A 74 -17.76 7.03 -13.13
CA PRO A 74 -16.50 7.76 -12.96
C PRO A 74 -15.27 6.85 -13.16
N PRO A 75 -14.09 7.42 -13.49
CA PRO A 75 -12.83 6.68 -13.48
C PRO A 75 -12.55 6.08 -12.10
N ILE A 76 -11.81 4.99 -12.05
CA ILE A 76 -11.28 4.43 -10.80
C ILE A 76 -9.77 4.66 -10.75
N ALA A 77 -9.34 5.14 -9.59
CA ALA A 77 -7.95 5.29 -9.21
C ALA A 77 -7.54 4.10 -8.33
N TYR A 78 -6.33 3.57 -8.53
CA TYR A 78 -5.79 2.57 -7.61
C TYR A 78 -4.29 2.67 -7.44
N ASN A 79 -3.81 2.17 -6.30
CA ASN A 79 -2.41 2.03 -5.97
C ASN A 79 -2.17 0.68 -5.27
N ILE A 80 -1.00 0.09 -5.43
CA ILE A 80 -0.63 -1.23 -4.90
C ILE A 80 0.64 -1.08 -4.08
N SER A 81 0.73 -1.81 -2.97
CA SER A 81 1.98 -2.06 -2.26
C SER A 81 2.06 -3.53 -1.86
N HIS A 82 3.26 -3.99 -1.50
CA HIS A 82 3.45 -5.33 -0.99
C HIS A 82 4.66 -5.37 -0.07
N ASP A 83 4.62 -6.26 0.93
CA ASP A 83 5.80 -6.70 1.65
C ASP A 83 5.61 -8.16 2.08
N ASN A 84 6.68 -8.94 1.96
CA ASN A 84 6.77 -10.33 2.37
C ASN A 84 5.56 -11.20 1.93
N GLY A 85 4.64 -11.58 2.82
CA GLY A 85 3.48 -12.43 2.51
C GLY A 85 2.19 -11.66 2.22
N LEU A 86 2.26 -10.35 2.00
CA LEU A 86 1.09 -9.49 1.89
C LEU A 86 1.18 -8.55 0.67
N VAL A 87 0.16 -8.59 -0.18
CA VAL A 87 -0.10 -7.58 -1.22
C VAL A 87 -1.32 -6.76 -0.81
N VAL A 88 -1.25 -5.44 -0.90
CA VAL A 88 -2.38 -4.54 -0.66
C VAL A 88 -2.68 -3.69 -1.89
N MET A 89 -3.95 -3.46 -2.16
CA MET A 89 -4.42 -2.56 -3.21
C MET A 89 -5.45 -1.62 -2.61
N ALA A 90 -5.22 -0.31 -2.74
CA ALA A 90 -6.24 0.69 -2.46
C ALA A 90 -6.86 1.17 -3.76
N PHE A 91 -8.18 1.35 -3.79
CA PHE A 91 -8.87 1.98 -4.90
C PHE A 91 -9.96 2.93 -4.41
N ALA A 92 -10.16 4.00 -5.17
CA ALA A 92 -11.14 5.03 -4.89
C ALA A 92 -11.72 5.60 -6.20
N PRO A 93 -12.87 6.29 -6.13
CA PRO A 93 -13.34 7.10 -7.25
C PRO A 93 -12.26 8.08 -7.69
N GLY A 94 -11.93 8.10 -8.99
CA GLY A 94 -11.00 9.04 -9.61
C GLY A 94 -11.64 10.43 -9.75
N THR A 95 -11.87 11.10 -8.63
CA THR A 95 -12.55 12.42 -8.59
C THR A 95 -11.58 13.59 -8.66
N HIS A 96 -10.41 13.47 -8.02
CA HIS A 96 -9.47 14.58 -7.87
C HIS A 96 -8.15 14.32 -8.61
N ASN A 97 -7.56 15.38 -9.17
CA ASN A 97 -6.23 15.38 -9.80
C ASN A 97 -6.01 14.30 -10.90
N PRO A 98 -6.86 14.25 -11.95
CA PRO A 98 -6.60 13.39 -13.10
C PRO A 98 -5.26 13.75 -13.78
N PRO A 99 -4.54 12.78 -14.38
CA PRO A 99 -4.87 11.37 -14.52
C PRO A 99 -4.30 10.47 -13.39
N ALA A 100 -3.46 11.02 -12.51
CA ALA A 100 -2.76 10.26 -11.47
C ALA A 100 -3.60 10.04 -10.21
N PHE A 101 -4.79 10.65 -10.11
CA PHE A 101 -5.81 10.47 -9.08
C PHE A 101 -5.26 10.16 -7.69
N SER A 102 -5.14 11.18 -6.84
CA SER A 102 -4.34 11.22 -5.61
C SER A 102 -4.72 10.19 -4.52
N ILE A 103 -4.40 8.92 -4.77
CA ILE A 103 -4.48 7.79 -3.85
C ILE A 103 -3.15 7.02 -3.85
N GLY A 104 -2.67 6.67 -2.68
CA GLY A 104 -1.46 5.87 -2.48
C GLY A 104 -1.62 4.96 -1.27
N ILE A 105 -1.02 3.78 -1.31
CA ILE A 105 -1.00 2.82 -0.21
C ILE A 105 0.41 2.32 0.01
N ASP A 106 0.77 2.13 1.27
CA ASP A 106 1.97 1.40 1.64
C ASP A 106 1.72 0.43 2.80
N VAL A 107 2.51 -0.64 2.84
CA VAL A 107 2.45 -1.65 3.90
C VAL A 107 3.85 -2.24 4.12
N MET A 108 4.22 -2.41 5.38
CA MET A 108 5.51 -2.98 5.77
C MET A 108 5.34 -3.96 6.93
N LYS A 109 6.03 -5.09 6.86
CA LYS A 109 6.16 -6.04 7.96
C LYS A 109 7.03 -5.43 9.06
N VAL A 110 6.51 -5.36 10.28
CA VAL A 110 7.22 -4.83 11.45
C VAL A 110 8.27 -5.85 11.90
N ARG A 111 9.47 -5.73 11.36
CA ARG A 111 10.62 -6.57 11.71
C ARG A 111 11.94 -5.85 11.49
N ILE A 112 12.99 -6.31 12.16
CA ILE A 112 14.36 -5.92 11.80
C ILE A 112 14.77 -6.72 10.56
N PRO A 113 15.26 -6.08 9.49
CA PRO A 113 15.83 -6.80 8.35
C PRO A 113 17.10 -7.57 8.74
N GLY A 114 17.21 -8.84 8.36
CA GLY A 114 18.45 -9.60 8.50
C GLY A 114 18.92 -9.80 9.95
N ARG A 115 20.24 -9.62 10.18
CA ARG A 115 20.90 -9.75 11.50
C ARG A 115 21.30 -8.39 12.08
N ASP A 116 20.55 -7.33 11.77
CA ASP A 116 20.82 -5.98 12.26
C ASP A 116 20.32 -5.75 13.69
N THR A 117 20.76 -4.63 14.27
CA THR A 117 20.13 -4.06 15.48
C THR A 117 19.17 -2.96 15.06
N VAL A 118 18.17 -2.64 15.89
CA VAL A 118 17.24 -1.51 15.63
C VAL A 118 18.01 -0.22 15.37
N ALA A 119 19.05 0.07 16.15
CA ALA A 119 19.86 1.27 15.97
C ALA A 119 20.62 1.27 14.64
N SER A 120 21.24 0.14 14.25
CA SER A 120 21.92 -0.01 12.95
C SER A 120 20.96 0.23 11.79
N PHE A 121 19.77 -0.38 11.87
CA PHE A 121 18.72 -0.24 10.87
C PHE A 121 18.21 1.19 10.75
N VAL A 122 17.86 1.86 11.86
CA VAL A 122 17.40 3.26 11.83
C VAL A 122 18.50 4.20 11.30
N ASN A 123 19.76 3.95 11.66
CA ASN A 123 20.88 4.75 11.17
C ASN A 123 21.11 4.61 9.66
N SER A 124 20.91 3.41 9.10
CA SER A 124 21.13 3.18 7.66
C SER A 124 20.12 3.92 6.78
N VAL A 125 18.95 4.24 7.32
CA VAL A 125 17.88 5.01 6.64
C VAL A 125 17.73 6.43 7.19
N GLY A 126 18.65 6.88 8.06
CA GLY A 126 18.56 8.15 8.77
C GLY A 126 18.49 9.38 7.85
N ASP A 127 19.10 9.30 6.66
CA ASP A 127 19.05 10.38 5.66
C ASP A 127 17.63 10.61 5.09
N GLN A 128 16.74 9.63 5.21
CA GLN A 128 15.33 9.74 4.79
C GLN A 128 14.42 10.32 5.91
N LEU A 129 14.95 10.52 7.12
CA LEU A 129 14.19 11.00 8.28
C LEU A 129 14.45 12.48 8.56
N THR A 130 13.43 13.20 9.03
CA THR A 130 13.65 14.54 9.57
C THR A 130 14.35 14.48 10.93
N PRO A 131 14.96 15.59 11.40
CA PRO A 131 15.53 15.63 12.74
C PRO A 131 14.50 15.36 13.86
N LEU A 132 13.23 15.70 13.66
CA LEU A 132 12.17 15.41 14.62
C LEU A 132 11.89 13.91 14.67
N GLU A 133 11.65 13.30 13.51
CA GLU A 133 11.41 11.86 13.35
C GLU A 133 12.56 11.06 13.95
N TYR A 134 13.80 11.37 13.56
CA TYR A 134 14.98 10.67 14.04
C TYR A 134 15.09 10.76 15.57
N ARG A 135 14.93 11.94 16.18
CA ARG A 135 14.96 12.07 17.65
C ARG A 135 13.84 11.30 18.33
N SER A 136 12.65 11.24 17.74
CA SER A 136 11.50 10.51 18.31
C SER A 136 11.75 8.99 18.40
N LEU A 137 12.60 8.44 17.53
CA LEU A 137 12.99 7.03 17.53
C LEU A 137 14.04 6.68 18.60
N PHE A 138 14.81 7.66 19.07
CA PHE A 138 15.85 7.47 20.10
C PHE A 138 15.50 8.07 21.46
N ALA A 139 14.21 8.35 21.71
CA ALA A 139 13.72 9.02 22.92
C ALA A 139 13.67 8.13 24.19
N GLY A 140 14.52 7.09 24.28
CA GLY A 140 14.56 6.18 25.43
C GLY A 140 13.39 5.18 25.51
N ILE A 141 12.73 4.93 24.39
CA ILE A 141 11.63 3.96 24.24
C ILE A 141 12.16 2.54 24.01
N SER A 142 11.28 1.53 24.11
CA SER A 142 11.65 0.13 23.84
C SER A 142 12.00 -0.08 22.35
N GLN A 143 12.75 -1.14 22.06
CA GLN A 143 13.10 -1.50 20.68
C GLN A 143 11.87 -1.79 19.82
N ASP A 144 10.88 -2.50 20.36
CA ASP A 144 9.63 -2.82 19.66
C ASP A 144 8.83 -1.55 19.34
N GLU A 145 8.75 -0.61 20.29
CA GLU A 145 8.09 0.67 20.07
C GLU A 145 8.87 1.53 19.07
N THR A 146 10.20 1.49 19.10
CA THR A 146 11.04 2.16 18.09
C THR A 146 10.73 1.64 16.70
N LEU A 147 10.62 0.31 16.53
CA LEU A 147 10.29 -0.31 15.25
C LEU A 147 8.88 0.06 14.78
N ARG A 148 7.86 -0.02 15.64
CA ARG A 148 6.50 0.44 15.32
C ARG A 148 6.51 1.89 14.84
N ARG A 149 7.13 2.79 15.61
CA ARG A 149 7.18 4.22 15.24
C ARG A 149 7.88 4.42 13.91
N PHE A 150 8.98 3.71 13.68
CA PHE A 150 9.70 3.76 12.42
C PHE A 150 8.81 3.34 11.24
N PHE A 151 8.14 2.19 11.31
CA PHE A 151 7.31 1.72 10.20
C PHE A 151 6.07 2.58 9.98
N TRP A 152 5.50 3.20 11.03
CA TRP A 152 4.49 4.24 10.84
C TRP A 152 5.00 5.46 10.09
N ILE A 153 6.17 5.98 10.46
CA ILE A 153 6.79 7.11 9.75
C ILE A 153 7.06 6.73 8.29
N TRP A 154 7.62 5.55 8.05
CA TRP A 154 7.96 5.07 6.72
C TRP A 154 6.71 4.93 5.82
N THR A 155 5.74 4.15 6.26
CA THR A 155 4.51 3.86 5.49
C THR A 155 3.68 5.12 5.25
N MET A 156 3.67 6.08 6.19
CA MET A 156 3.05 7.39 6.00
C MET A 156 3.66 8.15 4.81
N LYS A 157 5.00 8.19 4.76
CA LYS A 157 5.76 8.92 3.74
C LYS A 157 5.66 8.24 2.39
N GLU A 158 5.79 6.93 2.33
CA GLU A 158 5.62 6.12 1.12
C GLU A 158 4.19 6.23 0.56
N ALA A 159 3.15 6.05 1.39
CA ALA A 159 1.77 6.16 0.93
C ALA A 159 1.48 7.54 0.35
N TYR A 160 1.94 8.61 1.01
CA TYR A 160 1.77 9.97 0.53
C TYR A 160 2.50 10.22 -0.80
N THR A 161 3.77 9.83 -0.90
CA THR A 161 4.58 10.06 -2.10
C THR A 161 4.10 9.25 -3.30
N LYS A 162 3.60 8.02 -3.08
CA LYS A 162 2.86 7.25 -4.08
C LYS A 162 1.59 7.96 -4.53
N ALA A 163 0.81 8.53 -3.61
CA ALA A 163 -0.38 9.30 -3.95
C ALA A 163 -0.08 10.57 -4.77
N LEU A 164 1.12 11.13 -4.64
CA LEU A 164 1.58 12.26 -5.47
C LEU A 164 2.11 11.83 -6.84
N GLY A 165 2.41 10.54 -7.05
CA GLY A 165 3.00 10.03 -8.29
C GLY A 165 4.43 10.49 -8.53
N LEU A 166 5.20 10.79 -7.47
CA LEU A 166 6.53 11.40 -7.57
C LEU A 166 7.70 10.40 -7.58
N GLY A 167 7.43 9.10 -7.39
CA GLY A 167 8.40 8.01 -7.51
C GLY A 167 9.63 8.12 -6.58
N LEU A 168 10.68 7.36 -6.91
CA LEU A 168 11.92 7.20 -6.11
C LEU A 168 12.80 8.46 -5.99
N GLY A 169 12.47 9.54 -6.72
CA GLY A 169 13.22 10.80 -6.69
C GLY A 169 12.73 11.82 -5.66
N PHE A 170 11.67 11.50 -4.91
CA PHE A 170 11.11 12.40 -3.92
C PHE A 170 12.00 12.46 -2.66
N ASP A 171 12.34 13.66 -2.21
CA ASP A 171 13.05 13.84 -0.95
C ASP A 171 12.10 13.60 0.23
N PHE A 172 12.23 12.44 0.87
CA PHE A 172 11.41 12.02 2.01
C PHE A 172 11.49 13.02 3.16
N ARG A 173 12.57 13.77 3.31
CA ARG A 173 12.71 14.76 4.39
C ARG A 173 11.73 15.92 4.27
N ARG A 174 11.11 16.11 3.10
CA ARG A 174 10.04 17.10 2.90
C ARG A 174 8.75 16.70 3.59
N VAL A 175 8.53 15.40 3.81
CA VAL A 175 7.37 14.88 4.55
C VAL A 175 7.85 14.53 5.95
N GLU A 176 7.21 15.12 6.95
CA GLU A 176 7.45 14.86 8.36
C GLU A 176 6.19 14.29 8.99
N TYR A 177 6.28 13.11 9.59
CA TYR A 177 5.24 12.58 10.47
C TYR A 177 5.66 12.71 11.94
N ASP A 178 5.04 13.66 12.63
CA ASP A 178 5.15 13.82 14.06
C ASP A 178 4.21 12.83 14.74
N ILE A 179 4.74 11.65 15.09
CA ILE A 179 3.96 10.54 15.64
C ILE A 179 3.36 10.84 17.01
N GLU A 180 4.01 11.71 17.80
CA GLU A 180 3.55 12.05 19.15
C GLU A 180 2.42 13.08 19.10
N ALA A 181 2.54 14.09 18.25
CA ALA A 181 1.45 15.03 18.00
C ALA A 181 0.36 14.45 17.08
N ASN A 182 0.64 13.33 16.41
CA ASN A 182 -0.15 12.75 15.33
C ASN A 182 -0.45 13.78 14.22
N VAL A 183 0.59 14.37 13.64
CA VAL A 183 0.49 15.40 12.58
C VAL A 183 1.44 15.09 11.43
N VAL A 184 0.95 15.16 10.19
CA VAL A 184 1.77 15.12 8.99
C VAL A 184 2.03 16.55 8.50
N ARG A 185 3.28 16.85 8.14
CA ARG A 185 3.69 18.13 7.53
C ARG A 185 4.45 17.88 6.24
N VAL A 186 4.22 18.70 5.24
CA VAL A 186 4.95 18.73 3.97
C VAL A 186 5.54 20.11 3.82
N ASP A 187 6.86 20.22 3.70
CA ASP A 187 7.58 21.50 3.69
C ASP A 187 7.16 22.41 4.86
N ASN A 188 7.06 21.81 6.07
CA ASN A 188 6.62 22.44 7.32
C ASN A 188 5.15 22.90 7.37
N GLN A 189 4.29 22.46 6.44
CA GLN A 189 2.88 22.82 6.41
C GLN A 189 1.98 21.59 6.46
N VAL A 190 0.84 21.68 7.14
CA VAL A 190 -0.15 20.59 7.18
C VAL A 190 -0.85 20.51 5.81
N PRO A 191 -0.79 19.36 5.10
CA PRO A 191 -1.30 19.25 3.73
C PRO A 191 -2.84 19.15 3.74
N GLY A 192 -3.51 20.27 3.54
CA GLY A 192 -4.99 20.34 3.57
C GLY A 192 -5.66 19.46 2.50
N GLY A 193 -6.80 18.87 2.87
CA GLY A 193 -7.62 18.01 2.00
C GLY A 193 -7.16 16.56 1.92
N TRP A 194 -6.17 16.15 2.72
CA TRP A 194 -5.65 14.79 2.75
C TRP A 194 -6.19 13.98 3.93
N ARG A 195 -6.51 12.71 3.68
CA ARG A 195 -6.80 11.70 4.69
C ARG A 195 -5.70 10.64 4.67
N PHE A 196 -5.17 10.32 5.85
CA PHE A 196 -4.23 9.24 6.07
C PHE A 196 -4.88 8.16 6.94
N SER A 197 -5.19 7.00 6.36
CA SER A 197 -5.84 5.90 7.06
C SER A 197 -4.83 4.84 7.46
N LYS A 198 -4.50 4.77 8.75
CA LYS A 198 -3.60 3.75 9.30
C LYS A 198 -4.35 2.42 9.46
N PHE A 199 -3.68 1.31 9.20
CA PHE A 199 -4.21 -0.03 9.43
C PHE A 199 -3.10 -1.02 9.78
N VAL A 200 -3.51 -2.08 10.48
CA VAL A 200 -2.61 -3.19 10.86
C VAL A 200 -3.19 -4.50 10.34
N VAL A 201 -2.38 -5.30 9.66
CA VAL A 201 -2.75 -6.66 9.25
C VAL A 201 -1.89 -7.64 10.05
N ASN A 202 -2.54 -8.58 10.74
CA ASN A 202 -1.82 -9.66 11.43
C ASN A 202 -1.95 -10.94 10.59
N ILE A 203 -0.82 -11.55 10.27
CA ILE A 203 -0.75 -12.80 9.51
C ILE A 203 0.06 -13.77 10.36
N GLU A 204 -0.59 -14.74 10.98
CA GLU A 204 0.03 -15.64 11.96
C GLU A 204 0.72 -14.85 13.09
N GLU A 205 2.05 -14.94 13.19
CA GLU A 205 2.88 -14.21 14.16
C GLU A 205 3.39 -12.86 13.63
N ASP A 206 3.18 -12.58 12.35
CA ASP A 206 3.67 -11.38 11.69
C ASP A 206 2.69 -10.22 11.80
N VAL A 207 3.22 -9.04 12.11
CA VAL A 207 2.47 -7.78 12.16
C VAL A 207 2.90 -6.91 10.99
N TYR A 208 1.93 -6.41 10.24
CA TYR A 208 2.13 -5.45 9.16
C TYR A 208 1.46 -4.13 9.52
N GLU A 209 2.17 -3.03 9.33
CA GLU A 209 1.63 -1.68 9.45
C GLU A 209 1.49 -1.07 8.06
N GLY A 210 0.37 -0.42 7.79
CA GLY A 210 0.11 0.17 6.50
C GLY A 210 -0.71 1.46 6.57
N VAL A 211 -0.54 2.30 5.57
CA VAL A 211 -1.20 3.61 5.45
C VAL A 211 -1.79 3.75 4.06
N VAL A 212 -3.02 4.27 4.00
CA VAL A 212 -3.59 4.81 2.75
C VAL A 212 -3.57 6.33 2.83
N ALA A 213 -2.98 6.99 1.84
CA ALA A 213 -3.09 8.43 1.66
C ALA A 213 -4.07 8.72 0.51
N GLU A 214 -5.12 9.47 0.79
CA GLU A 214 -6.15 9.84 -0.18
C GLU A 214 -6.42 11.35 -0.11
N TYR A 215 -6.47 12.02 -1.26
CA TYR A 215 -6.91 13.41 -1.34
C TYR A 215 -8.43 13.48 -1.55
N LEU A 216 -9.12 14.07 -0.58
CA LEU A 216 -10.57 14.24 -0.55
C LEU A 216 -11.03 15.66 -0.92
N GLY A 217 -10.07 16.58 -1.13
CA GLY A 217 -10.35 18.00 -1.28
C GLY A 217 -10.65 18.69 0.05
N GLY A 218 -10.78 20.02 0.01
CA GLY A 218 -10.99 20.85 1.20
C GLY A 218 -9.69 21.32 1.86
N LEU A 219 -9.78 21.75 3.12
CA LEU A 219 -8.70 22.41 3.86
C LEU A 219 -8.16 21.57 5.02
N GLU A 220 -8.96 20.63 5.53
CA GLU A 220 -8.59 19.86 6.72
C GLU A 220 -7.78 18.62 6.35
N THR A 221 -6.86 18.25 7.23
CA THR A 221 -6.12 16.99 7.13
C THR A 221 -6.64 16.05 8.22
N GLU A 222 -6.90 14.80 7.85
CA GLU A 222 -7.39 13.78 8.76
C GLU A 222 -6.38 12.64 8.85
N ILE A 223 -6.10 12.17 10.08
CA ILE A 223 -5.32 10.94 10.30
C ILE A 223 -6.21 9.98 11.07
N VAL A 224 -6.65 8.91 10.40
CA VAL A 224 -7.50 7.87 10.97
C VAL A 224 -6.61 6.85 11.67
N HIS A 225 -6.87 6.65 12.96
CA HIS A 225 -6.11 5.73 13.81
C HIS A 225 -6.32 4.27 13.42
N GLU A 226 -5.33 3.41 13.62
CA GLU A 226 -5.39 1.99 13.24
C GLU A 226 -6.48 1.20 13.97
N SER A 227 -6.97 1.70 15.10
CA SER A 227 -8.05 1.10 15.88
C SER A 227 -9.45 1.49 15.42
N ALA A 228 -9.58 2.40 14.44
CA ALA A 228 -10.87 2.79 13.89
C ALA A 228 -11.53 1.62 13.14
N ALA A 229 -12.86 1.66 13.03
CA ALA A 229 -13.60 0.67 12.25
C ALA A 229 -13.14 0.67 10.78
N ARG A 230 -12.93 -0.51 10.21
CA ARG A 230 -12.37 -0.70 8.87
C ARG A 230 -13.37 -1.34 7.91
N ASP A 231 -14.54 -0.72 7.81
CA ASP A 231 -15.60 -1.16 6.87
C ASP A 231 -15.16 -1.08 5.40
N TRP A 232 -14.01 -0.46 5.15
CA TRP A 232 -13.35 -0.27 3.85
C TRP A 232 -12.28 -1.33 3.53
N SER A 233 -11.83 -2.15 4.49
CA SER A 233 -10.77 -3.15 4.25
C SER A 233 -11.33 -4.56 4.11
N ILE A 234 -10.92 -5.27 3.06
CA ILE A 234 -11.28 -6.67 2.83
C ILE A 234 -9.99 -7.50 2.70
N THR A 235 -9.92 -8.62 3.41
CA THR A 235 -8.78 -9.54 3.36
C THR A 235 -9.17 -10.83 2.65
N TYR A 236 -8.30 -11.31 1.77
CA TYR A 236 -8.44 -12.53 1.02
C TYR A 236 -7.20 -13.43 1.17
N ASP A 237 -7.41 -14.75 1.19
CA ASP A 237 -6.36 -15.70 0.84
C ASP A 237 -6.08 -15.62 -0.68
N ALA A 238 -4.82 -15.74 -1.08
CA ALA A 238 -4.43 -15.62 -2.49
C ALA A 238 -5.08 -16.66 -3.41
N VAL A 239 -5.24 -17.90 -2.95
CA VAL A 239 -5.87 -18.95 -3.75
C VAL A 239 -7.35 -18.63 -3.94
N GLU A 240 -8.05 -18.29 -2.85
CA GLU A 240 -9.47 -17.90 -2.91
C GLU A 240 -9.69 -16.67 -3.79
N PHE A 241 -8.81 -15.66 -3.68
CA PHE A 241 -8.86 -14.45 -4.50
C PHE A 241 -8.74 -14.77 -6.00
N VAL A 242 -7.74 -15.57 -6.38
CA VAL A 242 -7.51 -15.96 -7.78
C VAL A 242 -8.64 -16.84 -8.30
N GLU A 243 -9.13 -17.79 -7.52
CA GLU A 243 -10.26 -18.63 -7.90
C GLU A 243 -11.53 -17.80 -8.16
N LYS A 244 -11.83 -16.84 -7.27
CA LYS A 244 -12.92 -15.90 -7.45
C LYS A 244 -12.74 -15.03 -8.69
N ALA A 245 -11.55 -14.46 -8.90
CA ALA A 245 -11.26 -13.63 -10.06
C ALA A 245 -11.40 -14.41 -11.39
N ILE A 246 -10.92 -15.65 -11.43
CA ILE A 246 -11.07 -16.53 -12.61
C ILE A 246 -12.55 -16.86 -12.84
N HIS A 247 -13.31 -17.15 -11.79
CA HIS A 247 -14.74 -17.41 -11.89
C HIS A 247 -15.48 -16.21 -12.49
N ASP A 248 -15.25 -15.02 -11.94
CA ASP A 248 -15.91 -13.79 -12.36
C ASP A 248 -15.55 -13.42 -13.82
N LEU A 249 -14.28 -13.58 -14.22
CA LEU A 249 -13.83 -13.29 -15.59
C LEU A 249 -14.36 -14.27 -16.65
N ARG A 250 -14.75 -15.49 -16.26
CA ARG A 250 -15.34 -16.49 -17.17
C ARG A 250 -16.84 -16.33 -17.36
N GLN A 251 -17.49 -15.53 -16.52
CA GLN A 251 -18.93 -15.25 -16.57
C GLN A 251 -19.26 -14.01 -17.42
N GLU A 252 -18.24 -13.27 -17.89
CA GLU A 252 -18.34 -12.18 -18.88
C GLU A 252 -18.16 -12.70 -20.32
#